data_AF-A0A7J5L4N9-F1
#
_entry.id   AF-A0A7J5L4N9-F1
#
_cell.length_a   1.000
_cell.length_b   1.000
_cell.length_c   1.000
_cell.angle_alpha   90.00
_cell.angle_beta   90.00
_cell.angle_gamma   90.00
#
_symmetry.space_group_name_H-M   'P 1'
#
loop_
_entity.id
_entity.type
_entity.pdbx_description
1 polymer ?
#
loop_
_entity_poly.entity_id
_entity_poly.type
_entity_poly.pdbx_seq_one_letter_code
_entity_poly.pdbx_strand_id
1 'polypeptide(L)'
;MKKWLFIGLVALVSVTIGLIKYNRKLQKECERQSGNIAILMKDIKSYKIRDSLNAVSVSALNLTIDELKEYRADDAQTIKELGIKNKHLEALVKTGIHSTETIYADRWHPLPDRPDCLEVNSKWSHVIACFKDSTVYYNIRDSLAAAVHRIPKRKFLWWSWGTKGYKLELVNFNPNTKIDYNEFIKVSK
;
A
#
# COMPACT_ATOMS: atom_id res chain seq x y z
N MET A 1 10.72 61.25 13.39
CA MET A 1 11.71 60.27 12.87
C MET A 1 11.63 58.90 13.57
N LYS A 2 11.71 58.82 14.91
CA LYS A 2 11.64 57.53 15.65
C LYS A 2 10.38 56.68 15.40
N LYS A 3 9.19 57.30 15.24
CA LYS A 3 7.93 56.58 14.95
C LYS A 3 7.95 55.86 13.60
N TRP A 4 8.46 56.52 12.56
CA TRP A 4 8.58 55.94 11.21
C TRP A 4 9.64 54.83 11.13
N LEU A 5 10.75 54.99 11.86
CA LEU A 5 11.75 53.93 12.02
C LEU A 5 11.17 52.69 12.72
N PHE A 6 10.36 52.88 13.76
CA PHE A 6 9.70 51.78 14.45
C PHE A 6 8.69 51.04 13.54
N ILE A 7 7.89 51.78 12.77
CA ILE A 7 6.96 51.20 11.79
C ILE A 7 7.73 50.41 10.71
N GLY A 8 8.82 50.98 10.19
CA GLY A 8 9.68 50.31 9.23
C GLY A 8 10.29 49.01 9.76
N LEU A 9 10.74 49.01 11.02
CA LEU A 9 11.27 47.82 11.70
C LEU A 9 10.22 46.72 11.84
N VAL A 10 9.01 47.06 12.29
CA VAL A 10 7.90 46.10 12.44
C VAL A 10 7.51 45.50 11.09
N ALA A 11 7.43 46.32 10.03
CA ALA A 11 7.16 45.83 8.69
C ALA A 11 8.23 44.83 8.22
N LEU A 12 9.51 45.15 8.43
CA LEU A 12 10.63 44.30 8.03
C LEU A 12 10.65 42.96 8.79
N VAL A 13 10.34 42.99 10.10
CA VAL A 13 10.17 41.77 10.91
C VAL A 13 8.99 40.93 10.40
N SER A 14 7.87 41.55 10.03
CA SER A 14 6.70 40.82 9.52
C SER A 14 7.00 40.11 8.18
N VAL A 15 7.71 40.79 7.28
CA VAL A 15 8.11 40.23 5.98
C VAL A 15 9.10 39.09 6.15
N THR A 16 10.11 39.26 7.02
CA THR A 16 11.09 38.19 7.29
C THR A 16 10.45 36.95 7.91
N ILE A 17 9.50 37.11 8.84
CA ILE A 17 8.71 35.99 9.38
C ILE A 17 7.90 35.29 8.28
N GLY A 18 7.27 36.06 7.37
CA GLY A 18 6.55 35.53 6.22
C GLY A 18 7.45 34.68 5.30
N LEU A 19 8.62 35.21 4.95
CA LEU A 19 9.62 34.52 4.13
C LEU A 19 10.12 33.23 4.79
N ILE A 20 10.40 33.26 6.10
CA ILE A 20 10.84 32.06 6.85
C ILE A 20 9.75 30.98 6.82
N LYS A 21 8.48 31.36 7.03
CA LYS A 21 7.35 30.41 6.97
C LYS A 21 7.20 29.80 5.57
N TYR A 22 7.32 30.63 4.53
CA TYR A 22 7.23 30.19 3.14
C TYR A 22 8.38 29.24 2.77
N ASN A 23 9.62 29.61 3.11
CA ASN A 23 10.79 28.77 2.86
C ASN A 23 10.69 27.41 3.57
N ARG A 24 10.24 27.39 4.83
CA ARG A 24 9.97 26.14 5.56
C ARG A 24 8.88 25.29 4.91
N LYS A 25 7.86 25.90 4.29
CA LYS A 25 6.83 25.17 3.53
C LYS A 25 7.45 24.53 2.29
N LEU A 26 8.21 25.29 1.50
CA LEU A 26 8.90 24.78 0.32
C LEU A 26 9.87 23.65 0.65
N GLN A 27 10.62 23.78 1.74
CA GLN A 27 11.54 22.74 2.20
C GLN A 27 10.79 21.44 2.54
N LYS A 28 9.61 21.53 3.17
CA LYS A 28 8.76 20.36 3.45
C LYS A 28 8.23 19.70 2.18
N GLU A 29 7.80 20.47 1.19
CA GLU A 29 7.35 19.93 -0.10
C GLU A 29 8.50 19.23 -0.84
N CYS A 30 9.68 19.86 -0.86
CA CYS A 30 10.87 19.28 -1.46
C CYS A 30 11.29 17.98 -0.76
N GLU A 31 11.27 17.94 0.58
CA GLU A 31 11.50 16.71 1.35
C GLU A 31 10.47 15.61 1.02
N ARG A 32 9.19 15.98 0.88
CA ARG A 32 8.10 15.04 0.56
C ARG A 32 8.27 14.44 -0.83
N GLN A 33 8.48 15.28 -1.85
CA GLN A 33 8.66 14.83 -3.24
C GLN A 33 9.94 14.02 -3.41
N SER A 34 11.06 14.47 -2.83
CA SER A 34 12.31 13.69 -2.80
C SER A 34 12.12 12.33 -2.13
N GLY A 35 11.30 12.28 -1.07
CA GLY A 35 10.89 11.04 -0.42
C GLY A 35 10.11 10.11 -1.36
N ASN A 36 9.14 10.64 -2.10
CA ASN A 36 8.36 9.86 -3.08
C ASN A 36 9.27 9.28 -4.18
N ILE A 37 10.17 10.09 -4.73
CA ILE A 37 11.14 9.62 -5.75
C ILE A 37 12.00 8.50 -5.18
N ALA A 38 12.53 8.66 -3.96
CA ALA A 38 13.33 7.62 -3.32
C ALA A 38 12.54 6.33 -3.05
N ILE A 39 11.22 6.40 -2.86
CA ILE A 39 10.35 5.23 -2.71
C ILE A 39 10.11 4.55 -4.05
N LEU A 40 9.83 5.32 -5.11
CA LEU A 40 9.64 4.79 -6.46
C LEU A 40 10.89 4.10 -7.01
N MET A 41 12.07 4.61 -6.66
CA MET A 41 13.36 4.05 -7.09
C MET A 41 13.81 2.84 -6.27
N LYS A 42 13.05 2.44 -5.26
CA LYS A 42 13.44 1.37 -4.34
C LYS A 42 12.63 0.11 -4.64
N ASP A 43 13.34 -1.01 -4.71
CA ASP A 43 12.70 -2.31 -4.85
C ASP A 43 11.81 -2.66 -3.66
N ILE A 44 10.70 -3.34 -3.96
CA ILE A 44 9.81 -3.92 -2.97
C ILE A 44 10.58 -5.00 -2.21
N LYS A 45 10.56 -4.92 -0.87
CA LYS A 45 11.23 -5.92 -0.04
C LYS A 45 10.29 -7.08 0.25
N SER A 46 10.56 -8.21 -0.38
CA SER A 46 9.88 -9.48 -0.12
C SER A 46 10.62 -10.30 0.94
N TYR A 47 9.88 -10.95 1.83
CA TYR A 47 10.42 -11.81 2.88
C TYR A 47 9.42 -12.91 3.27
N LYS A 48 9.86 -13.87 4.08
CA LYS A 48 9.03 -14.95 4.59
C LYS A 48 8.74 -14.78 6.08
N ILE A 49 7.52 -15.11 6.48
CA ILE A 49 7.11 -15.20 7.89
C ILE A 49 6.78 -16.65 8.21
N ARG A 50 7.25 -17.16 9.36
CA ARG A 50 7.00 -18.55 9.81
C ARG A 50 7.32 -19.56 8.69
N ASP A 51 8.47 -19.34 8.05
CA ASP A 51 9.09 -20.14 6.98
C ASP A 51 8.32 -20.31 5.66
N SER A 52 7.02 -20.02 5.61
CA SER A 52 6.17 -20.33 4.44
C SER A 52 5.36 -19.14 3.92
N LEU A 53 4.97 -18.20 4.78
CA LEU A 53 4.06 -17.11 4.39
C LEU A 53 4.80 -16.03 3.62
N ASN A 54 4.28 -15.67 2.44
CA ASN A 54 4.84 -14.61 1.62
C ASN A 54 4.47 -13.25 2.22
N ALA A 55 5.46 -12.41 2.46
CA ALA A 55 5.25 -11.06 2.96
C ALA A 55 6.01 -10.03 2.14
N VAL A 56 5.45 -8.84 2.00
CA VAL A 56 6.10 -7.70 1.35
C VAL A 56 6.03 -6.47 2.23
N SER A 57 7.03 -5.62 2.05
CA SER A 57 7.24 -4.43 2.84
C SER A 57 7.41 -3.21 1.93
N VAL A 58 6.45 -2.29 1.98
CA VAL A 58 6.36 -1.16 1.07
C VAL A 58 6.27 0.16 1.84
N SER A 59 7.06 1.15 1.41
CA SER A 59 6.97 2.51 1.95
C SER A 59 5.83 3.28 1.28
N ALA A 60 5.14 4.12 2.03
CA ALA A 60 4.05 4.93 1.52
C ALA A 60 4.54 6.09 0.65
N LEU A 61 4.05 6.19 -0.59
CA LEU A 61 4.05 7.47 -1.28
C LEU A 61 3.17 8.45 -0.51
N ASN A 62 3.60 9.71 -0.42
CA ASN A 62 2.82 10.76 0.20
C ASN A 62 2.37 11.75 -0.87
N LEU A 63 1.14 11.62 -1.35
CA LEU A 63 0.59 12.45 -2.42
C LEU A 63 -0.45 13.43 -1.88
N THR A 64 -0.52 14.63 -2.44
CA THR A 64 -1.68 15.50 -2.23
C THR A 64 -2.88 14.98 -3.02
N ILE A 65 -4.07 15.50 -2.72
CA ILE A 65 -5.28 15.19 -3.49
C ILE A 65 -5.11 15.58 -4.97
N ASP A 66 -4.43 16.69 -5.24
CA ASP A 66 -4.28 17.17 -6.61
C ASP A 66 -3.24 16.35 -7.38
N GLU A 67 -2.13 15.97 -6.74
CA GLU A 67 -1.17 15.03 -7.33
C GLU A 67 -1.77 13.64 -7.56
N LEU A 68 -2.66 13.17 -6.66
CA LEU A 68 -3.38 11.92 -6.87
C LEU A 68 -4.25 12.00 -8.12
N LYS A 69 -4.96 13.12 -8.34
CA LYS A 69 -5.77 13.30 -9.55
C LYS A 69 -4.91 13.43 -10.81
N GLU A 70 -3.77 14.11 -10.70
CA GLU A 70 -2.87 14.37 -11.83
C GLU A 70 -2.11 13.11 -12.26
N TYR A 71 -1.51 12.38 -11.31
CA TYR A 71 -0.64 11.25 -11.61
C TYR A 71 -1.33 9.88 -11.51
N ARG A 72 -2.50 9.80 -10.87
CA ARG A 72 -3.25 8.56 -10.64
C ARG A 72 -4.75 8.75 -10.96
N ALA A 73 -5.04 9.19 -12.17
CA ALA A 73 -6.40 9.52 -12.61
C ALA A 73 -7.40 8.36 -12.41
N ASP A 74 -7.03 7.13 -12.76
CA ASP A 74 -7.87 5.94 -12.58
C ASP A 74 -8.20 5.67 -11.10
N ASP A 75 -7.24 5.91 -10.22
CA ASP A 75 -7.42 5.77 -8.76
C ASP A 75 -8.40 6.82 -8.25
N ALA A 76 -8.25 8.06 -8.70
CA ALA A 76 -9.13 9.16 -8.34
C ALA A 76 -10.56 8.92 -8.85
N GLN A 77 -10.73 8.34 -10.04
CA GLN A 77 -12.04 7.94 -10.55
C GLN A 77 -12.65 6.83 -9.69
N THR A 78 -11.91 5.77 -9.40
CA THR A 78 -12.37 4.66 -8.54
C THR A 78 -12.82 5.18 -7.17
N ILE A 79 -12.05 6.07 -6.54
CA ILE A 79 -12.39 6.69 -5.25
C ILE A 79 -13.71 7.47 -5.32
N LYS A 80 -13.94 8.19 -6.43
CA LYS A 80 -15.18 8.93 -6.67
C LYS A 80 -16.38 7.99 -6.85
N GLU A 81 -16.22 6.90 -7.59
CA GLU A 81 -17.26 5.88 -7.80
C GLU A 81 -17.63 5.16 -6.49
N LEU A 82 -16.65 4.95 -5.61
CA LEU A 82 -16.88 4.47 -4.25
C LEU A 82 -17.59 5.51 -3.34
N GLY A 83 -17.85 6.72 -3.82
CA GLY A 83 -18.52 7.78 -3.06
C GLY A 83 -17.65 8.41 -1.96
N ILE A 84 -16.34 8.20 -1.99
CA ILE A 84 -15.43 8.70 -0.95
C ILE A 84 -15.08 10.15 -1.25
N LYS A 85 -15.47 11.07 -0.36
CA LYS A 85 -15.10 12.49 -0.48
C LYS A 85 -13.62 12.66 -0.16
N ASN A 86 -12.91 13.48 -0.93
CA ASN A 86 -11.47 13.74 -0.76
C ASN A 86 -11.05 14.07 0.69
N LYS A 87 -11.87 14.82 1.44
CA LYS A 87 -11.58 15.17 2.84
C LYS A 87 -11.55 13.96 3.80
N HIS A 88 -12.19 12.86 3.43
CA HIS A 88 -12.25 11.60 4.17
C HIS A 88 -11.27 10.54 3.63
N LEU A 89 -10.64 10.79 2.48
CA LEU A 89 -9.64 9.89 1.93
C LEU A 89 -8.35 10.00 2.76
N GLU A 90 -7.94 8.89 3.36
CA GLU A 90 -6.71 8.82 4.16
C GLU A 90 -5.57 8.13 3.42
N ALA A 91 -5.86 7.01 2.76
CA ALA A 91 -4.87 6.25 2.01
C ALA A 91 -5.54 5.38 0.94
N LEU A 92 -4.73 4.98 -0.05
CA LEU A 92 -5.05 3.97 -1.03
C LEU A 92 -4.00 2.88 -0.96
N VAL A 93 -4.44 1.62 -0.99
CA VAL A 93 -3.57 0.45 -1.08
C VAL A 93 -4.03 -0.37 -2.28
N LYS A 94 -3.08 -0.71 -3.16
CA LYS A 94 -3.32 -1.66 -4.25
C LYS A 94 -2.35 -2.82 -4.13
N THR A 95 -2.81 -4.02 -4.43
CA THR A 95 -1.98 -5.22 -4.36
C THR A 95 -2.38 -6.17 -5.46
N GLY A 96 -1.40 -6.61 -6.25
CA GLY A 96 -1.53 -7.73 -7.17
C GLY A 96 -1.00 -9.00 -6.52
N ILE A 97 -1.76 -10.08 -6.64
CA ILE A 97 -1.36 -11.41 -6.20
C ILE A 97 -1.63 -12.44 -7.29
N HIS A 98 -0.79 -13.47 -7.36
CA HIS A 98 -1.05 -14.64 -8.20
C HIS A 98 -0.81 -15.93 -7.43
N SER A 99 -1.74 -16.87 -7.58
CA SER A 99 -1.71 -18.17 -6.93
C SER A 99 -1.36 -19.23 -7.96
N THR A 100 -0.30 -20.00 -7.69
CA THR A 100 0.10 -21.13 -8.56
C THR A 100 0.16 -22.39 -7.72
N GLU A 101 -0.62 -23.40 -8.08
CA GLU A 101 -0.60 -24.71 -7.44
C GLU A 101 -0.45 -25.82 -8.48
N THR A 102 0.38 -26.80 -8.15
CA THR A 102 0.51 -28.04 -8.92
C THR A 102 -0.18 -29.15 -8.13
N ILE A 103 -1.18 -29.79 -8.75
CA ILE A 103 -1.92 -30.90 -8.17
C ILE A 103 -1.37 -32.21 -8.74
N TYR A 104 -0.78 -33.03 -7.87
CA TYR A 104 -0.22 -34.33 -8.24
C TYR A 104 -1.31 -35.40 -8.34
N ALA A 105 -1.07 -36.42 -9.17
CA ALA A 105 -2.03 -37.47 -9.50
C ALA A 105 -2.57 -38.23 -8.27
N ASP A 106 -1.72 -38.42 -7.26
CA ASP A 106 -2.03 -39.12 -6.01
C ASP A 106 -3.03 -38.40 -5.10
N ARG A 107 -3.21 -37.08 -5.29
CA ARG A 107 -4.17 -36.27 -4.53
C ARG A 107 -5.60 -36.30 -5.11
N TRP A 108 -5.76 -36.84 -6.30
CA TRP A 108 -7.07 -36.96 -6.93
C TRP A 108 -7.80 -38.19 -6.40
N HIS A 109 -9.05 -37.98 -6.01
CA HIS A 109 -9.91 -39.05 -5.52
C HIS A 109 -11.26 -39.00 -6.23
N PRO A 110 -11.87 -40.15 -6.55
CA PRO A 110 -13.21 -40.16 -7.14
C PRO A 110 -14.23 -39.61 -6.13
N LEU A 111 -15.21 -38.85 -6.63
CA LEU A 111 -16.33 -38.41 -5.80
C LEU A 111 -17.23 -39.61 -5.43
N PRO A 112 -17.71 -39.73 -4.17
CA PRO A 112 -18.53 -40.85 -3.73
C PRO A 112 -19.79 -41.07 -4.59
N ASP A 113 -20.48 -39.99 -4.94
CA ASP A 113 -21.74 -40.04 -5.69
C ASP A 113 -21.56 -39.93 -7.21
N ARG A 114 -20.34 -39.58 -7.68
CA ARG A 114 -20.00 -39.38 -9.09
C ARG A 114 -18.59 -39.91 -9.38
N PRO A 115 -18.42 -41.23 -9.55
CA PRO A 115 -17.10 -41.84 -9.71
C PRO A 115 -16.40 -41.47 -11.03
N ASP A 116 -17.12 -40.91 -12.00
CA ASP A 116 -16.59 -40.31 -13.23
C ASP A 116 -15.99 -38.91 -13.03
N CYS A 117 -16.04 -38.39 -11.80
CA CYS A 117 -15.43 -37.14 -11.40
C CYS A 117 -14.29 -37.38 -10.41
N LEU A 118 -13.18 -36.68 -10.60
CA LEU A 118 -12.07 -36.63 -9.66
C LEU A 118 -12.09 -35.30 -8.90
N GLU A 119 -11.80 -35.36 -7.60
CA GLU A 119 -11.75 -34.23 -6.70
C GLU A 119 -10.38 -34.12 -6.03
N VAL A 120 -9.90 -32.88 -5.90
CA VAL A 120 -8.86 -32.49 -4.94
C VAL A 120 -9.43 -31.42 -4.05
N ASN A 121 -9.37 -31.64 -2.75
CA ASN A 121 -9.77 -30.67 -1.76
C ASN A 121 -8.61 -30.42 -0.79
N SER A 122 -8.19 -29.16 -0.72
CA SER A 122 -7.17 -28.67 0.18
C SER A 122 -7.70 -27.48 0.97
N LYS A 123 -6.88 -26.96 1.88
CA LYS A 123 -7.18 -25.71 2.57
C LYS A 123 -7.36 -24.54 1.58
N TRP A 124 -6.56 -24.50 0.51
CA TRP A 124 -6.44 -23.35 -0.39
C TRP A 124 -7.10 -23.55 -1.74
N SER A 125 -7.44 -24.78 -2.11
CA SER A 125 -7.98 -25.09 -3.41
C SER A 125 -9.00 -26.21 -3.33
N HIS A 126 -10.00 -26.13 -4.19
CA HIS A 126 -10.98 -27.18 -4.41
C HIS A 126 -11.22 -27.30 -5.90
N VAL A 127 -10.86 -28.45 -6.45
CA VAL A 127 -10.93 -28.72 -7.88
C VAL A 127 -11.71 -30.00 -8.08
N ILE A 128 -12.69 -29.97 -8.97
CA ILE A 128 -13.45 -31.14 -9.41
C ILE A 128 -13.38 -31.20 -10.92
N ALA A 129 -12.93 -32.32 -11.47
CA ALA A 129 -12.88 -32.58 -12.90
C ALA A 129 -13.77 -33.78 -13.23
N CYS A 130 -14.82 -33.58 -14.02
CA CYS A 130 -15.75 -34.63 -14.43
C CYS A 130 -15.53 -35.00 -15.90
N PHE A 131 -15.17 -36.24 -16.16
CA PHE A 131 -14.78 -36.68 -17.51
C PHE A 131 -15.98 -36.81 -18.46
N LYS A 132 -17.11 -37.33 -17.96
CA LYS A 132 -18.30 -37.57 -18.77
C LYS A 132 -18.91 -36.26 -19.29
N ASP A 133 -18.97 -35.26 -18.43
CA ASP A 133 -19.53 -33.96 -18.76
C ASP A 133 -18.48 -32.99 -19.35
N SER A 134 -17.20 -33.40 -19.39
CA SER A 134 -16.07 -32.55 -19.79
C SER A 134 -16.03 -31.20 -19.04
N THR A 135 -16.37 -31.22 -17.75
CA THR A 135 -16.42 -30.00 -16.92
C THR A 135 -15.32 -29.97 -15.88
N VAL A 136 -14.84 -28.76 -15.58
CA VAL A 136 -13.89 -28.51 -14.49
C VAL A 136 -14.45 -27.39 -13.64
N TYR A 137 -14.66 -27.68 -12.36
CA TYR A 137 -14.89 -26.70 -11.32
C TYR A 137 -13.58 -26.43 -10.60
N TYR A 138 -13.24 -25.15 -10.41
CA TYR A 138 -12.07 -24.74 -9.66
C TYR A 138 -12.44 -23.60 -8.71
N ASN A 139 -11.97 -23.70 -7.48
CA ASN A 139 -12.12 -22.69 -6.46
C ASN A 139 -10.79 -22.54 -5.73
N ILE A 140 -10.23 -21.33 -5.74
CA ILE A 140 -8.98 -20.99 -5.05
C ILE A 140 -9.32 -19.99 -3.96
N ARG A 141 -8.85 -20.29 -2.75
CA ARG A 141 -9.03 -19.48 -1.54
C ARG A 141 -7.73 -18.79 -1.20
N ASP A 142 -7.84 -17.55 -0.75
CA ASP A 142 -6.70 -16.78 -0.29
C ASP A 142 -7.11 -15.78 0.81
N SER A 143 -6.13 -15.29 1.56
CA SER A 143 -6.31 -14.29 2.60
C SER A 143 -5.04 -13.44 2.74
N LEU A 144 -5.25 -12.12 2.83
CA LEU A 144 -4.20 -11.12 3.03
C LEU A 144 -4.42 -10.37 4.34
N ALA A 145 -3.34 -10.08 5.07
CA ALA A 145 -3.35 -9.14 6.19
C ALA A 145 -2.41 -7.97 5.91
N ALA A 146 -2.88 -6.76 6.20
CA ALA A 146 -2.16 -5.50 6.02
C ALA A 146 -1.95 -4.83 7.38
N ALA A 147 -0.69 -4.55 7.71
CA ALA A 147 -0.32 -3.81 8.91
C ALA A 147 0.42 -2.52 8.50
N VAL A 148 -0.16 -1.36 8.82
CA VAL A 148 0.46 -0.06 8.56
C VAL A 148 1.10 0.46 9.84
N HIS A 149 2.36 0.89 9.75
CA HIS A 149 3.04 1.51 10.87
C HIS A 149 3.78 2.79 10.48
N ARG A 150 3.95 3.68 11.46
CA ARG A 150 4.65 4.95 11.31
C ARG A 150 6.18 4.74 11.30
N ILE A 151 6.88 5.46 10.43
CA ILE A 151 8.34 5.61 10.48
C ILE A 151 8.65 6.94 11.19
N PRO A 152 9.27 6.93 12.38
CA PRO A 152 9.59 8.16 13.08
C PRO A 152 10.69 8.95 12.37
N LYS A 153 10.59 10.29 12.39
CA LYS A 153 11.60 11.17 11.77
C LYS A 153 12.86 11.31 12.64
N ARG A 154 12.68 11.34 13.95
CA ARG A 154 13.77 11.47 14.93
C ARG A 154 13.60 10.44 16.04
N LYS A 155 14.75 9.95 16.53
CA LYS A 155 14.84 9.04 17.67
C LYS A 155 15.91 9.58 18.61
N PHE A 156 15.61 9.68 19.90
CA PHE A 156 16.59 9.97 20.94
C PHE A 156 16.24 9.16 22.19
N LEU A 157 17.20 8.35 22.66
CA LEU A 157 16.97 7.36 23.71
C LEU A 157 15.73 6.50 23.39
N TRP A 158 14.71 6.50 24.26
CA TRP A 158 13.44 5.77 24.10
C TRP A 158 12.31 6.63 23.50
N TRP A 159 12.57 7.89 23.16
CA TRP A 159 11.57 8.79 22.58
C TRP A 159 11.71 8.85 21.07
N SER A 160 10.56 8.82 20.38
CA SER A 160 10.49 9.05 18.95
C SER A 160 9.46 10.12 18.63
N TRP A 161 9.82 11.09 17.79
CA TRP A 161 8.94 12.19 17.42
C TRP A 161 9.07 12.57 15.94
N GLY A 162 8.00 13.18 15.44
CA GLY A 162 7.81 13.47 14.03
C GLY A 162 7.57 12.20 13.19
N THR A 163 6.98 12.38 12.03
CA THR A 163 6.71 11.32 11.05
C THR A 163 7.57 11.55 9.82
N LYS A 164 8.38 10.56 9.44
CA LYS A 164 9.09 10.56 8.16
C LYS A 164 8.20 10.03 7.04
N GLY A 165 7.39 9.03 7.35
CA GLY A 165 6.48 8.38 6.42
C GLY A 165 5.80 7.19 7.09
N TYR A 166 5.14 6.37 6.27
CA TYR A 166 4.48 5.14 6.72
C TYR A 166 5.01 3.96 5.94
N LYS A 167 4.86 2.77 6.52
CA LYS A 167 5.20 1.51 5.90
C LYS A 167 4.02 0.57 6.01
N LEU A 168 3.74 -0.16 4.95
CA LEU A 168 2.76 -1.23 4.90
C LEU A 168 3.52 -2.56 4.87
N GLU A 169 3.21 -3.41 5.83
CA GLU A 169 3.62 -4.81 5.85
C GLU A 169 2.40 -5.62 5.41
N LEU A 170 2.50 -6.33 4.30
CA LEU A 170 1.44 -7.18 3.77
C LEU A 170 1.87 -8.64 3.85
N VAL A 171 1.00 -9.51 4.36
CA VAL A 171 1.26 -10.94 4.53
C VAL A 171 0.15 -11.72 3.83
N ASN A 172 0.55 -12.67 2.98
CA ASN A 172 -0.33 -13.63 2.37
C ASN A 172 -0.29 -14.97 3.12
N PHE A 173 -1.47 -15.50 3.46
CA PHE A 173 -1.60 -16.75 4.22
C PHE A 173 -1.59 -17.99 3.34
N ASN A 174 -1.87 -17.87 2.05
CA ASN A 174 -1.72 -18.95 1.08
C ASN A 174 -0.23 -19.06 0.67
N PRO A 175 0.47 -20.16 1.01
CA PRO A 175 1.88 -20.32 0.68
C PRO A 175 2.13 -20.44 -0.83
N ASN A 176 1.09 -20.81 -1.60
CA ASN A 176 1.13 -20.95 -3.06
C ASN A 176 0.91 -19.61 -3.78
N THR A 177 0.61 -18.54 -3.04
CA THR A 177 0.36 -17.21 -3.60
C THR A 177 1.54 -16.28 -3.42
N LYS A 178 1.99 -15.67 -4.53
CA LYS A 178 2.99 -14.61 -4.51
C LYS A 178 2.34 -13.24 -4.63
N ILE A 179 3.03 -12.23 -4.09
CA ILE A 179 2.62 -10.83 -4.18
C ILE A 179 3.47 -10.19 -5.28
N ASP A 180 2.83 -9.80 -6.38
CA ASP A 180 3.50 -9.26 -7.58
C ASP A 180 3.92 -7.81 -7.37
N TYR A 181 2.97 -7.02 -6.90
CA TYR A 181 3.18 -5.62 -6.58
C TYR A 181 2.32 -5.24 -5.40
N ASN A 182 2.81 -4.26 -4.65
CA ASN A 182 2.05 -3.61 -3.60
C ASN A 182 2.36 -2.12 -3.66
N GLU A 183 1.31 -1.32 -3.76
CA GLU A 183 1.38 0.12 -3.76
C GLU A 183 0.65 0.65 -2.54
N PHE A 184 1.28 1.60 -1.84
CA PHE A 184 0.70 2.27 -0.71
C PHE A 184 0.83 3.78 -0.87
N ILE A 185 -0.29 4.48 -0.95
CA ILE A 185 -0.35 5.93 -1.06
C ILE A 185 -1.02 6.46 0.18
N LYS A 186 -0.29 7.24 1.00
CA LYS A 186 -0.89 8.11 2.01
C LYS A 186 -1.30 9.41 1.32
N VAL A 187 -2.54 9.83 1.55
CA VAL A 187 -3.03 11.11 1.06
C VAL A 187 -2.79 12.18 2.12
N SER A 188 -2.05 13.21 1.72
CA SER A 188 -1.79 14.43 2.46
C SER A 188 -2.89 15.45 2.20
N LYS A 189 -3.35 16.10 3.26
CA LYS A 189 -4.33 17.20 3.21
C LYS A 189 -3.61 18.54 3.23
#